data_AF-A0A941WB40-F1
#
_entry.id   AF-A0A941WB40-F1
#
_cell.length_a   1.000
_cell.length_b   1.000
_cell.length_c   1.000
_cell.angle_alpha   90.00
_cell.angle_beta   90.00
_cell.angle_gamma   90.00
#
_symmetry.space_group_name_H-M   'P 1'
#
loop_
_entity.id
_entity.type
_entity.pdbx_description
1 polymer ?
#
loop_
_entity_poly.entity_id
_entity_poly.type
_entity_poly.pdbx_seq_one_letter_code
_entity_poly.pdbx_strand_id
1 'polypeptide(L)'
;MVIFTDPFMGIYDKCVRENTARKYYEEVAERLKEGEKSETWGYLFRSVRALSEVLAIKFELGVLTRRYYRAGEKAALASLAEKDYTLLLARLEKFYEAYEKFWMTEKKPHGFDVQDARLGGLIRRVKHCRDRLLAYVRGESESIPELEEEILNPFGLEKPEGIAYNYYNALYTVNPT
;
A
#
# COMPACT_ATOMS: atom_id res chain seq x y z
N MET A 1 3.60 0.73 8.90
CA MET A 1 4.80 0.31 8.16
C MET A 1 4.48 0.03 6.70
N VAL A 2 3.83 -1.10 6.35
CA VAL A 2 3.63 -1.51 4.94
C VAL A 2 2.73 -0.58 4.11
N ILE A 3 1.81 0.16 4.73
CA ILE A 3 0.96 1.09 3.98
C ILE A 3 1.76 2.16 3.22
N PHE A 4 2.92 2.59 3.71
CA PHE A 4 3.68 3.68 3.09
C PHE A 4 4.78 3.23 2.13
N THR A 5 4.98 1.92 1.94
CA THR A 5 6.00 1.42 1.00
C THR A 5 5.65 1.75 -0.45
N ASP A 6 6.63 2.15 -1.24
CA ASP A 6 6.42 2.42 -2.66
C ASP A 6 6.29 1.12 -3.47
N PRO A 7 5.26 0.96 -4.33
CA PRO A 7 5.09 -0.27 -5.11
C PRO A 7 6.20 -0.56 -6.12
N PHE A 8 6.96 0.45 -6.56
CA PHE A 8 8.06 0.25 -7.50
C PHE A 8 9.41 0.22 -6.79
N MET A 9 9.69 1.05 -5.79
CA MET A 9 11.00 1.03 -5.12
C MET A 9 11.26 -0.27 -4.35
N GLY A 10 10.21 -0.91 -3.81
CA GLY A 10 10.31 -2.25 -3.22
C GLY A 10 11.27 -2.39 -2.03
N ILE A 11 11.58 -1.30 -1.32
CA ILE A 11 12.60 -1.23 -0.24
C ILE A 11 12.47 -2.37 0.79
N TYR A 12 11.23 -2.81 1.05
CA TYR A 12 10.92 -3.86 2.03
C TYR A 12 10.29 -5.11 1.41
N ASP A 13 10.33 -5.27 0.09
CA ASP A 13 9.68 -6.38 -0.61
C ASP A 13 10.28 -7.74 -0.22
N LYS A 14 11.58 -7.81 0.11
CA LYS A 14 12.22 -9.04 0.63
C LYS A 14 11.66 -9.48 1.99
N CYS A 15 10.99 -8.59 2.73
CA CYS A 15 10.37 -8.88 4.03
C CYS A 15 8.87 -9.23 3.90
N VAL A 16 8.31 -9.23 2.69
CA VAL A 16 6.92 -9.57 2.42
C VAL A 16 6.79 -11.09 2.24
N ARG A 17 5.87 -11.68 3.00
CA ARG A 17 5.50 -13.09 2.84
C ARG A 17 4.38 -13.22 1.82
N GLU A 18 4.68 -13.82 0.67
CA GLU A 18 3.72 -14.05 -0.41
C GLU A 18 2.57 -14.99 -0.01
N ASN A 19 1.40 -14.77 -0.62
CA ASN A 19 0.17 -15.56 -0.50
C ASN A 19 -0.37 -15.66 0.93
N THR A 20 -0.15 -14.63 1.75
CA THR A 20 -0.65 -14.61 3.14
C THR A 20 -1.50 -13.40 3.47
N ALA A 21 -1.21 -12.25 2.87
CA ALA A 21 -1.76 -10.99 3.36
C ALA A 21 -3.24 -10.82 3.03
N ARG A 22 -3.67 -11.15 1.80
CA ARG A 22 -5.05 -10.91 1.34
C ARG A 22 -6.08 -11.58 2.26
N LYS A 23 -6.00 -12.90 2.38
CA LYS A 23 -6.92 -13.69 3.22
C LYS A 23 -6.89 -13.21 4.66
N TYR A 24 -5.70 -13.01 5.23
CA TYR A 24 -5.55 -12.57 6.61
C TYR A 24 -6.25 -11.22 6.87
N TYR A 25 -5.98 -10.22 6.04
CA TYR A 25 -6.54 -8.88 6.24
C TYR A 25 -8.03 -8.80 5.88
N GLU A 26 -8.53 -9.65 4.97
CA GLU A 26 -9.97 -9.80 4.73
C GLU A 26 -10.68 -10.38 5.96
N GLU A 27 -10.14 -11.44 6.58
CA GLU A 27 -10.68 -12.00 7.82
C GLU A 27 -10.65 -10.99 8.97
N VAL A 28 -9.58 -10.20 9.08
CA VAL A 28 -9.50 -9.09 10.06
C VAL A 28 -10.56 -8.05 9.78
N ALA A 29 -10.75 -7.64 8.52
CA ALA A 29 -11.76 -6.65 8.15
C ALA A 29 -13.18 -7.15 8.48
N GLU A 30 -13.49 -8.43 8.25
CA GLU A 30 -14.78 -9.02 8.62
C GLU A 30 -14.99 -9.01 10.14
N ARG A 31 -13.99 -9.38 10.93
CA ARG A 31 -14.07 -9.34 12.41
C ARG A 31 -14.30 -7.93 12.95
N LEU A 32 -13.70 -6.92 12.32
CA LEU A 32 -13.83 -5.52 12.74
C LEU A 32 -15.22 -4.93 12.45
N LYS A 33 -16.00 -5.50 11.53
CA LYS A 33 -17.37 -5.03 11.24
C LYS A 33 -18.28 -5.08 12.47
N GLU A 34 -18.09 -6.07 13.35
CA GLU A 34 -18.91 -6.19 14.56
C GLU A 34 -18.75 -4.96 15.47
N GLY A 35 -17.52 -4.46 15.61
CA GLY A 35 -17.23 -3.28 16.44
C GLY A 35 -17.80 -1.98 15.87
N GLU A 36 -18.09 -1.91 14.57
CA GLU A 36 -18.73 -0.74 13.96
C GLU A 36 -20.17 -0.52 14.41
N LYS A 37 -20.84 -1.54 14.97
CA LYS A 37 -22.20 -1.44 15.51
C LYS A 37 -22.27 -0.60 16.78
N SER A 38 -21.14 -0.37 17.44
CA SER A 38 -21.09 0.51 18.60
C SER A 38 -21.40 1.95 18.17
N GLU A 39 -22.48 2.52 18.72
CA GLU A 39 -22.84 3.93 18.47
C GLU A 39 -21.76 4.88 18.98
N THR A 40 -21.11 4.52 20.09
CA THR A 40 -20.05 5.33 20.70
C THR A 40 -18.71 5.14 20.03
N TRP A 41 -18.28 3.90 19.78
CA TRP A 41 -16.89 3.59 19.40
C TRP A 41 -16.74 3.12 17.95
N GLY A 42 -17.82 3.04 17.18
CA GLY A 42 -17.80 2.42 15.85
C GLY A 42 -16.86 3.09 14.85
N TYR A 43 -16.53 4.38 15.02
CA TYR A 43 -15.57 5.08 14.15
C TYR A 43 -14.13 4.54 14.30
N LEU A 44 -13.74 4.05 15.50
CA LEU A 44 -12.43 3.43 15.72
C LEU A 44 -12.28 2.18 14.85
N PHE A 45 -13.28 1.30 14.91
CA PHE A 45 -13.31 0.07 14.15
C PHE A 45 -13.38 0.33 12.65
N ARG A 46 -14.16 1.33 12.21
CA ARG A 46 -14.27 1.72 10.81
C ARG A 46 -12.93 2.13 10.20
N SER A 47 -12.14 2.93 10.91
CA SER A 47 -10.80 3.34 10.48
C SER A 47 -9.85 2.14 10.34
N VAL A 48 -9.81 1.25 11.34
CA VAL A 48 -8.93 0.07 11.31
C VAL A 48 -9.39 -0.97 10.29
N ARG A 49 -10.70 -1.11 10.07
CA ARG A 49 -11.26 -1.97 9.04
C ARG A 49 -10.87 -1.49 7.65
N ALA A 50 -11.03 -0.20 7.36
CA ALA A 50 -10.64 0.39 6.08
C ALA A 50 -9.12 0.23 5.83
N LEU A 51 -8.29 0.40 6.87
CA LEU A 51 -6.85 0.10 6.79
C LEU A 51 -6.59 -1.38 6.44
N SER A 52 -7.32 -2.31 7.04
CA SER A 52 -7.19 -3.75 6.76
C SER A 52 -7.55 -4.06 5.31
N GLU A 53 -8.63 -3.47 4.78
CA GLU A 53 -9.00 -3.61 3.36
C GLU A 53 -7.92 -3.06 2.42
N VAL A 54 -7.25 -1.96 2.77
CA VAL A 54 -6.08 -1.44 2.03
C VAL A 54 -4.94 -2.46 2.05
N LEU A 55 -4.61 -3.01 3.23
CA LEU A 55 -3.50 -3.95 3.40
C LEU A 55 -3.74 -5.29 2.71
N ALA A 56 -4.99 -5.75 2.59
CA ALA A 56 -5.36 -6.96 1.86
C ALA A 56 -4.93 -6.95 0.38
N ILE A 57 -4.70 -5.75 -0.19
CA ILE A 57 -4.19 -5.58 -1.54
C ILE A 57 -2.74 -5.12 -1.50
N LYS A 58 -2.49 -4.02 -0.78
CA LYS A 58 -1.22 -3.29 -0.88
C LYS A 58 -0.02 -4.10 -0.41
N PHE A 59 -0.21 -5.00 0.55
CA PHE A 59 0.90 -5.70 1.21
C PHE A 59 1.77 -6.51 0.24
N GLU A 60 1.15 -7.15 -0.76
CA GLU A 60 1.86 -7.97 -1.75
C GLU A 60 1.96 -7.26 -3.11
N LEU A 61 1.35 -6.08 -3.28
CA LEU A 61 1.21 -5.42 -4.58
C LEU A 61 2.55 -5.13 -5.26
N GLY A 62 3.55 -4.65 -4.52
CA GLY A 62 4.89 -4.35 -5.06
C GLY A 62 5.59 -5.62 -5.56
N VAL A 63 5.60 -6.68 -4.74
CA VAL A 63 6.15 -8.00 -5.07
C VAL A 63 5.50 -8.57 -6.32
N LEU A 64 4.16 -8.58 -6.37
CA LEU A 64 3.39 -9.07 -7.52
C LEU A 64 3.69 -8.25 -8.79
N THR A 65 3.76 -6.92 -8.65
CA THR A 65 4.07 -6.02 -9.77
C THR A 65 5.44 -6.35 -10.37
N ARG A 66 6.47 -6.44 -9.53
CA ARG A 66 7.83 -6.77 -9.96
C ARG A 66 7.93 -8.17 -10.56
N ARG A 67 7.24 -9.15 -9.98
CA ARG A 67 7.21 -10.53 -10.47
C ARG A 67 6.66 -10.59 -11.89
N TYR A 68 5.47 -10.02 -12.12
CA TYR A 68 4.86 -10.03 -13.45
C TYR A 68 5.66 -9.22 -14.47
N TYR A 69 6.27 -8.10 -14.05
CA TYR A 69 7.17 -7.32 -14.90
C TYR A 69 8.39 -8.13 -15.34
N ARG A 70 9.12 -8.74 -14.40
CA ARG A 70 10.33 -9.53 -14.71
C ARG A 70 10.03 -10.80 -15.51
N ALA A 71 8.85 -11.39 -15.34
CA ALA A 71 8.39 -12.52 -16.13
C ALA A 71 7.91 -12.13 -17.55
N GLY A 72 7.82 -10.83 -17.87
CA GLY A 72 7.28 -10.35 -19.13
C GLY A 72 5.76 -10.59 -19.30
N GLU A 73 5.04 -10.85 -18.20
CA GLU A 73 3.62 -11.19 -18.20
C GLU A 73 2.75 -9.93 -18.35
N LYS A 74 2.77 -9.31 -19.53
CA LYS A 74 2.04 -8.06 -19.80
C LYS A 74 0.53 -8.15 -19.52
N ALA A 75 -0.11 -9.29 -19.80
CA ALA A 75 -1.53 -9.49 -19.51
C ALA A 75 -1.83 -9.51 -18.00
N ALA A 76 -0.96 -10.14 -17.20
CA ALA A 76 -1.08 -10.15 -15.76
C ALA A 76 -0.85 -8.75 -15.17
N LEU A 77 0.15 -8.01 -15.68
CA LEU A 77 0.38 -6.61 -15.31
C LEU A 77 -0.80 -5.70 -15.64
N ALA A 78 -1.39 -5.85 -16.83
CA ALA A 78 -2.57 -5.08 -17.22
C ALA A 78 -3.73 -5.35 -16.26
N SER A 79 -4.02 -6.63 -15.99
CA SER A 79 -5.07 -7.00 -15.02
C SER A 79 -4.76 -6.48 -13.61
N LEU A 80 -3.50 -6.52 -13.16
CA LEU A 80 -3.10 -6.00 -11.85
C LEU A 80 -3.32 -4.48 -11.77
N ALA A 81 -2.93 -3.74 -12.80
CA ALA A 81 -3.11 -2.29 -12.86
C ALA A 81 -4.58 -1.87 -12.95
N GLU A 82 -5.38 -2.55 -13.78
CA GLU A 82 -6.79 -2.21 -13.98
C GLU A 82 -7.65 -2.61 -12.78
N LYS A 83 -7.35 -3.73 -12.12
CA LYS A 83 -8.13 -4.27 -11.00
C LYS A 83 -7.54 -3.86 -9.65
N ASP A 84 -6.40 -4.42 -9.28
CA ASP A 84 -5.87 -4.31 -7.92
C ASP A 84 -5.39 -2.88 -7.58
N TYR A 85 -4.67 -2.20 -8.48
CA TYR A 85 -4.27 -0.80 -8.26
C TYR A 85 -5.48 0.14 -8.21
N THR A 86 -6.46 -0.05 -9.10
CA THR A 86 -7.70 0.76 -9.10
C THR A 86 -8.51 0.55 -7.82
N LEU A 87 -8.66 -0.71 -7.38
CA LEU A 87 -9.36 -1.04 -6.14
C LEU A 87 -8.61 -0.49 -4.92
N LEU A 88 -7.27 -0.57 -4.92
CA LEU A 88 -6.44 0.01 -3.87
C LEU A 88 -6.65 1.52 -3.76
N LEU A 89 -6.67 2.26 -4.87
CA LEU A 89 -6.93 3.70 -4.86
C LEU A 89 -8.29 4.02 -4.22
N ALA A 90 -9.35 3.32 -4.63
CA ALA A 90 -10.67 3.51 -4.04
C ALA A 90 -10.71 3.17 -2.53
N ARG A 91 -9.97 2.15 -2.09
CA ARG A 91 -9.88 1.79 -0.66
C ARG A 91 -9.03 2.78 0.14
N LEU A 92 -8.00 3.37 -0.46
CA LEU A 92 -7.18 4.41 0.19
C LEU A 92 -8.00 5.68 0.45
N GLU A 93 -8.85 6.11 -0.48
CA GLU A 93 -9.75 7.25 -0.26
C GLU A 93 -10.73 6.97 0.89
N LYS A 94 -11.36 5.78 0.90
CA LYS A 94 -12.23 5.36 2.02
C LYS A 94 -11.50 5.30 3.36
N PHE A 95 -10.24 4.85 3.35
CA PHE A 95 -9.41 4.84 4.54
C PHE A 95 -9.09 6.25 5.02
N TYR A 96 -8.75 7.16 4.09
CA TYR A 96 -8.52 8.57 4.41
C TYR A 96 -9.74 9.19 5.11
N GLU A 97 -10.93 9.07 4.52
CA GLU A 97 -12.18 9.59 5.10
C GLU A 97 -12.47 9.00 6.49
N ALA A 98 -12.30 7.69 6.65
CA ALA A 98 -12.51 7.03 7.94
C ALA A 98 -11.49 7.46 9.00
N TYR A 99 -10.23 7.66 8.60
CA TYR A 99 -9.15 8.08 9.47
C TYR A 99 -9.27 9.56 9.87
N GLU A 100 -9.70 10.42 8.95
CA GLU A 100 -10.04 11.82 9.23
C GLU A 100 -11.16 11.89 10.27
N LYS A 101 -12.26 11.16 10.06
CA LYS A 101 -13.36 11.12 11.03
C LYS A 101 -12.88 10.68 12.41
N PHE A 102 -12.03 9.65 12.46
CA PHE A 102 -11.40 9.21 13.71
C PHE A 102 -10.56 10.33 14.35
N TRP A 103 -9.72 10.99 13.57
CA TRP A 103 -8.83 12.05 14.06
C TRP A 103 -9.61 13.22 14.62
N MET A 104 -10.58 13.74 13.86
CA MET A 104 -11.37 14.91 14.26
C MET A 104 -12.28 14.65 15.47
N THR A 105 -12.61 13.38 15.72
CA THR A 105 -13.35 12.97 16.92
C THR A 105 -12.45 12.94 18.15
N GLU A 106 -11.23 12.42 18.02
CA GLU A 106 -10.33 12.13 19.16
C GLU A 106 -9.30 13.22 19.46
N LYS A 107 -9.02 14.09 18.49
CA LYS A 107 -7.85 14.97 18.49
C LYS A 107 -8.22 16.35 18.01
N LYS A 108 -7.37 17.32 18.32
CA LYS A 108 -7.43 18.64 17.69
C LYS A 108 -7.12 18.48 16.18
N PRO A 109 -7.69 19.32 15.31
CA PRO A 109 -7.41 19.26 13.87
C PRO A 109 -5.92 19.39 13.52
N HIS A 110 -5.15 20.15 14.31
CA HIS A 110 -3.71 20.30 14.16
C HIS A 110 -2.98 18.95 14.15
N GLY A 111 -2.05 18.76 13.22
CA GLY A 111 -1.32 17.52 13.01
C GLY A 111 -1.96 16.60 11.98
N PHE A 112 -3.21 16.83 11.60
CA PHE A 112 -3.82 16.12 10.47
C PHE A 112 -3.27 16.56 9.12
N ASP A 113 -2.78 17.79 9.01
CA ASP A 113 -2.04 18.31 7.86
C ASP A 113 -0.83 17.42 7.48
N VAL A 114 -0.19 16.80 8.47
CA VAL A 114 0.86 15.80 8.24
C VAL A 114 0.28 14.52 7.63
N GLN A 115 -0.91 14.09 8.06
CA GLN A 115 -1.58 12.91 7.51
C GLN A 115 -2.09 13.17 6.09
N ASP A 116 -2.56 14.39 5.79
CA ASP A 116 -2.91 14.83 4.44
C ASP A 116 -1.73 14.70 3.50
N ALA A 117 -0.57 15.22 3.88
CA ALA A 117 0.65 15.11 3.08
C ALA A 117 1.05 13.64 2.85
N ARG A 118 1.00 12.81 3.89
CA ARG A 118 1.42 11.40 3.84
C ARG A 118 0.49 10.54 3.00
N LEU A 119 -0.82 10.61 3.25
CA LEU A 119 -1.82 9.80 2.56
C LEU A 119 -2.08 10.33 1.16
N GLY A 120 -2.12 11.66 0.97
CA GLY A 120 -2.20 12.28 -0.34
C GLY A 120 -1.00 11.90 -1.22
N GLY A 121 0.22 12.00 -0.69
CA GLY A 121 1.43 11.55 -1.38
C GLY A 121 1.36 10.07 -1.78
N LEU A 122 0.93 9.21 -0.87
CA LEU A 122 0.74 7.78 -1.15
C LEU A 122 -0.29 7.53 -2.26
N ILE A 123 -1.47 8.13 -2.19
CA ILE A 123 -2.55 7.98 -3.19
C ILE A 123 -2.04 8.42 -4.57
N ARG A 124 -1.40 9.60 -4.63
CA ARG A 124 -0.80 10.11 -5.87
C ARG A 124 0.26 9.15 -6.41
N ARG A 125 1.08 8.57 -5.55
CA ARG A 125 2.13 7.65 -5.96
C ARG A 125 1.61 6.31 -6.48
N VAL A 126 0.60 5.73 -5.82
CA VAL A 126 -0.08 4.51 -6.31
C VAL A 126 -0.73 4.76 -7.67
N LYS A 127 -1.37 5.91 -7.85
CA LYS A 127 -1.95 6.31 -9.15
C LYS A 127 -0.86 6.41 -10.22
N HIS A 128 0.26 7.05 -9.91
CA HIS A 128 1.40 7.15 -10.81
C HIS A 128 1.94 5.78 -11.22
N CYS A 129 2.13 4.85 -10.26
CA CYS A 129 2.52 3.46 -10.58
C CYS A 129 1.56 2.81 -11.56
N ARG A 130 0.25 2.87 -11.27
CA ARG A 130 -0.79 2.29 -12.13
C ARG A 130 -0.70 2.85 -13.55
N ASP A 131 -0.65 4.16 -13.68
CA ASP A 131 -0.66 4.83 -14.98
C ASP A 131 0.60 4.45 -15.80
N ARG A 132 1.76 4.30 -15.14
CA ARG A 132 3.00 3.81 -15.78
C ARG A 132 2.96 2.34 -16.17
N LEU A 133 2.37 1.47 -15.35
CA LEU A 133 2.13 0.08 -15.74
C LEU A 133 1.25 0.01 -16.98
N LEU A 134 0.18 0.81 -17.03
CA LEU A 134 -0.72 0.87 -18.18
C LEU A 134 -0.03 1.39 -19.45
N ALA A 135 0.82 2.40 -19.35
CA ALA A 135 1.62 2.89 -20.48
C ALA A 135 2.57 1.80 -21.00
N TYR A 136 3.26 1.08 -20.11
CA TYR A 136 4.16 -0.02 -20.47
C TYR A 136 3.43 -1.17 -21.18
N VAL A 137 2.27 -1.61 -20.67
CA VAL A 137 1.52 -2.71 -21.30
C VAL A 137 0.93 -2.31 -22.66
N ARG A 138 0.62 -1.02 -22.87
CA ARG A 138 0.21 -0.47 -24.17
C ARG A 138 1.37 -0.23 -25.14
N GLY A 139 2.61 -0.39 -24.70
CA GLY A 139 3.80 -0.14 -25.53
C GLY A 139 4.17 1.34 -25.69
N GLU A 140 3.60 2.22 -24.86
CA GLU A 140 3.93 3.66 -24.81
C GLU A 140 5.23 3.92 -24.03
N SER A 141 5.68 2.94 -23.24
CA SER A 141 6.95 2.94 -22.51
C SER A 141 7.66 1.63 -22.77
N GLU A 142 8.94 1.68 -23.14
CA GLU A 142 9.75 0.48 -23.42
C GLU A 142 10.09 -0.30 -22.15
N SER A 143 10.29 0.41 -21.04
CA SER A 143 10.67 -0.17 -19.75
C SER A 143 10.15 0.64 -18.57
N ILE A 144 10.30 0.07 -17.38
CA ILE A 144 10.09 0.72 -16.08
C ILE A 144 11.37 0.46 -15.26
N PRO A 145 12.38 1.36 -15.32
CA PRO A 145 13.69 1.14 -14.71
C PRO A 145 13.64 0.76 -13.23
N GLU A 146 12.71 1.35 -12.46
CA GLU A 146 12.52 1.02 -11.05
C GLU A 146 12.19 -0.46 -10.82
N LEU A 147 11.52 -1.12 -11.78
CA LEU A 147 11.16 -2.55 -11.72
C LEU A 147 12.28 -3.47 -12.22
N GLU A 148 13.37 -2.92 -12.74
CA GLU A 148 14.54 -3.66 -13.22
C GLU A 148 15.58 -3.83 -12.11
N GLU A 149 15.72 -2.80 -11.26
CA GLU A 149 16.64 -2.81 -10.12
C GLU A 149 16.46 -4.05 -9.22
N GLU A 150 17.58 -4.59 -8.75
CA GLU A 150 17.58 -5.69 -7.77
C GLU A 150 17.28 -5.17 -6.38
N ILE A 151 16.27 -5.77 -5.73
CA ILE A 151 15.91 -5.39 -4.37
C ILE A 151 16.90 -6.02 -3.38
N LEU A 152 17.56 -5.17 -2.60
CA LEU A 152 18.45 -5.59 -1.52
C LEU A 152 17.67 -5.79 -0.20
N ASN A 153 18.26 -6.56 0.71
CA ASN A 153 17.77 -6.58 2.08
C ASN A 153 18.18 -5.26 2.77
N PRO A 154 17.24 -4.41 3.23
CA PRO A 154 17.55 -3.10 3.77
C PRO A 154 18.36 -3.15 5.08
N PHE A 155 18.44 -4.32 5.73
CA PHE A 155 19.16 -4.54 6.98
C PHE A 155 20.42 -5.41 6.81
N GLY A 156 20.78 -5.79 5.59
CA GLY A 156 21.94 -6.66 5.34
C GLY A 156 21.81 -8.07 5.94
N LEU A 157 20.60 -8.49 6.31
CA LEU A 157 20.37 -9.81 6.91
C LEU A 157 20.36 -10.91 5.83
N GLU A 158 21.03 -12.03 6.11
CA GLU A 158 21.06 -13.19 5.20
C GLU A 158 19.67 -13.83 5.00
N LYS A 159 18.80 -13.73 6.01
CA LYS A 159 17.41 -14.20 5.94
C LYS A 159 16.46 -13.05 6.31
N PRO A 160 15.44 -12.77 5.49
CA PRO A 160 14.43 -11.80 5.85
C PRO A 160 13.56 -12.35 6.99
N GLU A 161 13.65 -11.73 8.16
CA GLU A 161 12.74 -11.95 9.28
C GLU A 161 11.62 -10.90 9.29
N GLY A 162 10.67 -11.02 10.22
CA GLY A 162 9.68 -9.98 10.46
C GLY A 162 10.36 -8.68 10.89
N ILE A 163 10.09 -7.59 10.18
CA ILE A 163 10.70 -6.29 10.45
C ILE A 163 9.73 -5.36 11.18
N ALA A 164 10.29 -4.46 11.99
CA ALA A 164 9.56 -3.36 12.62
C ALA A 164 10.23 -2.04 12.22
N TYR A 165 9.48 -1.18 11.54
CA TYR A 165 9.98 0.11 11.04
C TYR A 165 8.90 1.18 11.14
N ASN A 166 9.24 2.32 11.74
CA ASN A 166 8.29 3.36 12.13
C ASN A 166 8.70 4.78 11.69
N TYR A 167 9.75 4.93 10.89
CA TYR A 167 10.19 6.22 10.35
C TYR A 167 9.62 6.46 8.94
N TYR A 168 8.60 7.31 8.83
CA TYR A 168 7.90 7.58 7.56
C TYR A 168 8.85 7.92 6.41
N ASN A 169 9.84 8.80 6.63
CA ASN A 169 10.74 9.29 5.58
C ASN A 169 11.58 8.19 4.90
N ALA A 170 11.78 7.05 5.58
CA ALA A 170 12.50 5.91 5.02
C ALA A 170 11.57 4.78 4.54
N LEU A 171 10.25 4.97 4.61
CA LEU A 171 9.27 3.97 4.12
C LEU A 171 8.96 4.11 2.64
N TYR A 172 8.85 5.34 2.13
CA TYR A 172 8.32 5.59 0.77
C TYR A 172 9.39 5.91 -0.27
N THR A 173 10.63 6.17 0.14
CA THR A 173 11.72 6.52 -0.78
C THR A 173 13.09 6.19 -0.20
N VAL A 174 14.06 6.01 -1.09
CA VAL A 174 15.50 5.94 -0.77
C VAL A 174 16.20 7.28 -1.03
N ASN A 175 15.47 8.26 -1.58
CA ASN A 175 16.02 9.55 -1.94
C ASN A 175 16.03 10.51 -0.74
N PRO A 176 16.92 11.52 -0.72
CA PRO A 176 16.90 12.57 0.29
C PRO A 176 15.59 13.36 0.24
N THR A 177 15.01 13.65 1.40
CA THR A 177 13.74 14.41 1.57
C THR A 177 13.79 15.28 2.80
#